data_AF-A0A124IXH9-F1
#
_entry.id   AF-A0A124IXH9-F1
#
_cell.length_a   1.000
_cell.length_b   1.000
_cell.length_c   1.000
_cell.angle_alpha   90.00
_cell.angle_beta   90.00
_cell.angle_gamma   90.00
#
_symmetry.space_group_name_H-M   'P 1'
#
loop_
_entity.id
_entity.type
_entity.pdbx_description
1 polymer ?
#
loop_
_entity_poly.entity_id
_entity_poly.type
_entity_poly.pdbx_seq_one_letter_code
_entity_poly.pdbx_strand_id
1 'polypeptide(L)' 'MKGLVYTGFGVMYALVSFFGLGPVLFADGTVSERILTLVVVLLIYVLLTLGLLLVRRRLS' A
#
# COMPACT_ATOMS: atom_id res chain seq x y z
N MET A 1 19.40 -11.68 -1.40
CA MET A 1 18.13 -11.77 -0.61
C MET A 1 17.53 -10.40 -0.30
N LYS A 2 18.28 -9.44 0.28
CA LYS A 2 17.79 -8.08 0.58
C LYS A 2 17.16 -7.38 -0.63
N GLY A 3 17.80 -7.47 -1.81
CA GLY A 3 17.26 -6.92 -3.06
C GLY A 3 15.89 -7.47 -3.42
N LEU A 4 15.70 -8.81 -3.38
CA LEU A 4 14.41 -9.44 -3.67
C LEU A 4 13.30 -8.96 -2.72
N VAL A 5 13.61 -8.77 -1.44
CA VAL A 5 12.66 -8.25 -0.45
C VAL A 5 12.26 -6.81 -0.80
N TYR A 6 13.23 -5.92 -1.07
CA TYR A 6 12.91 -4.54 -1.45
C TYR A 6 12.15 -4.45 -2.77
N THR A 7 12.53 -5.26 -3.77
CA THR A 7 11.80 -5.33 -5.04
C THR A 7 10.38 -5.82 -4.83
N GLY A 8 10.19 -6.87 -4.01
CA GLY A 8 8.87 -7.39 -3.66
C GLY A 8 7.98 -6.34 -2.99
N PHE A 9 8.48 -5.67 -1.94
CA PHE A 9 7.75 -4.57 -1.31
C PHE A 9 7.49 -3.41 -2.27
N GLY A 10 8.46 -3.06 -3.12
CA GLY A 10 8.31 -2.03 -4.15
C GLY A 10 7.16 -2.33 -5.12
N VAL A 11 7.05 -3.58 -5.59
CA VAL A 11 5.93 -4.03 -6.41
C VAL A 11 4.61 -3.94 -5.63
N MET A 12 4.58 -4.37 -4.37
CA MET A 12 3.36 -4.26 -3.54
C MET A 12 2.93 -2.80 -3.37
N TYR A 13 3.86 -1.87 -3.12
CA TYR A 13 3.55 -0.44 -3.07
C TYR A 13 3.01 0.08 -4.40
N ALA A 14 3.63 -0.29 -5.53
CA ALA A 14 3.17 0.12 -6.84
C ALA A 14 1.74 -0.38 -7.13
N LEU A 15 1.44 -1.64 -6.78
CA LEU A 15 0.10 -2.21 -6.92
C LEU A 15 -0.92 -1.48 -6.05
N VAL A 16 -0.62 -1.23 -4.77
CA VAL A 16 -1.54 -0.49 -3.88
C VAL A 16 -1.73 0.95 -4.35
N SER A 17 -0.69 1.60 -4.87
CA SER A 17 -0.82 2.93 -5.46
C SER A 17 -1.74 2.92 -6.67
N PHE A 18 -1.51 2.02 -7.63
CA PHE A 18 -2.28 1.99 -8.86
C PHE A 18 -3.73 1.54 -8.62
N PHE A 19 -3.93 0.42 -7.93
CA PHE A 19 -5.24 -0.19 -7.72
C PHE A 19 -5.99 0.37 -6.50
N GLY A 20 -5.30 0.95 -5.53
CA GLY A 20 -5.91 1.56 -4.34
C GLY A 20 -6.26 3.02 -4.55
N LEU A 21 -5.31 3.86 -4.98
CA LEU A 21 -5.58 5.28 -5.22
C LEU A 21 -6.39 5.50 -6.51
N GLY A 22 -6.32 4.59 -7.48
CA GLY A 22 -7.12 4.67 -8.71
C GLY A 22 -8.63 4.83 -8.42
N PRO A 23 -9.27 3.90 -7.68
CA PRO A 23 -10.67 4.04 -7.27
C PRO A 23 -10.94 5.28 -6.41
N VAL A 24 -10.02 5.68 -5.53
CA VAL A 24 -10.17 6.91 -4.73
C VAL A 24 -10.29 8.14 -5.63
N LEU A 25 -9.54 8.20 -6.73
CA LEU A 25 -9.48 9.36 -7.61
C LEU A 25 -10.53 9.32 -8.73
N PHE A 26 -10.81 8.14 -9.27
CA PHE A 26 -11.52 7.99 -10.55
C PHE A 26 -12.81 7.17 -10.47
N ALA A 27 -13.14 6.53 -9.34
CA ALA A 27 -14.42 5.82 -9.24
C ALA A 27 -15.58 6.82 -9.14
N ASP A 28 -16.68 6.49 -9.81
CA ASP A 28 -17.95 7.24 -9.78
C ASP A 28 -18.76 6.94 -8.50
N GLY A 29 -18.07 6.96 -7.37
CA GLY A 29 -18.66 6.80 -6.05
C GLY A 29 -18.93 8.14 -5.39
N THR A 30 -19.81 8.14 -4.40
CA THR A 30 -20.03 9.29 -3.53
C THR A 30 -18.73 9.69 -2.81
N VAL A 31 -18.64 10.95 -2.38
CA VAL A 31 -17.48 11.45 -1.63
C VAL A 31 -17.22 10.59 -0.39
N SER A 32 -18.28 10.17 0.31
CA SER A 32 -18.18 9.32 1.50
C SER A 32 -17.56 7.94 1.20
N GLU A 33 -17.97 7.30 0.10
CA GLU A 33 -17.41 6.01 -0.33
C GLU A 33 -15.93 6.15 -0.69
N ARG A 34 -15.57 7.20 -1.42
CA ARG A 34 -14.18 7.47 -1.82
C ARG A 34 -13.28 7.77 -0.61
N ILE A 35 -13.79 8.47 0.40
CA ILE A 35 -13.08 8.69 1.67
C ILE A 35 -12.88 7.36 2.40
N LEU A 36 -13.90 6.49 2.46
CA LEU A 36 -13.76 5.18 3.07
C LEU A 36 -12.71 4.34 2.33
N THR A 37 -12.72 4.34 0.99
CA THR A 37 -11.68 3.69 0.19
C THR A 37 -10.30 4.26 0.49
N LEU A 38 -10.17 5.58 0.60
CA LEU A 38 -8.90 6.23 0.95
C LEU A 38 -8.39 5.77 2.32
N VAL A 39 -9.26 5.71 3.33
CA VAL A 39 -8.90 5.22 4.68
C VAL A 39 -8.37 3.78 4.60
N VAL A 40 -9.04 2.90 3.86
CA VAL A 40 -8.58 1.51 3.67
C VAL A 40 -7.21 1.46 2.98
N VAL A 41 -7.01 2.25 1.91
CA VAL A 41 -5.73 2.30 1.19
C VAL A 41 -4.60 2.81 2.09
N LEU A 42 -4.86 3.83 2.91
CA LEU A 42 -3.88 4.34 3.88
C LEU A 42 -3.53 3.29 4.94
N LEU A 43 -4.51 2.54 5.45
CA LEU A 43 -4.25 1.43 6.37
C LEU A 43 -3.37 0.35 5.73
N ILE A 44 -3.61 0.00 4.46
CA ILE A 44 -2.76 -0.96 3.73
C ILE A 44 -1.32 -0.43 3.62
N TYR A 45 -1.12 0.86 3.32
CA TYR A 45 0.24 1.44 3.30
C TYR A 45 0.92 1.38 4.65
N VAL A 46 0.20 1.66 5.75
CA VAL A 46 0.75 1.53 7.11
C VAL A 46 1.17 0.09 7.37
N LEU A 47 0.31 -0.89 7.07
CA LEU A 47 0.61 -2.31 7.27
C LEU A 47 1.80 -2.78 6.43
N LEU A 48 1.87 -2.39 5.15
CA LEU A 48 3.02 -2.68 4.29
C LEU A 48 4.32 -2.10 4.86
N THR A 49 4.26 -0.85 5.34
CA THR A 49 5.44 -0.18 5.90
C THR A 49 5.89 -0.84 7.19
N LEU A 50 4.96 -1.17 8.09
CA LEU A 50 5.27 -1.93 9.31
C LEU A 50 5.86 -3.30 8.97
N GLY A 51 5.29 -4.01 7.99
CA GLY A 51 5.82 -5.28 7.50
C GLY A 51 7.26 -5.15 7.00
N LEU A 52 7.55 -4.12 6.19
CA LEU A 52 8.91 -3.87 5.71
C LEU A 52 9.87 -3.57 6.87
N LEU A 53 9.46 -2.76 7.84
CA LEU A 53 10.27 -2.46 9.03
C LEU A 53 10.56 -3.72 9.86
N LEU A 54 9.57 -4.59 10.07
CA LEU A 54 9.73 -5.86 10.78
C LEU A 54 10.70 -6.79 10.04
N VAL A 55 10.56 -6.92 8.72
CA VAL A 55 11.44 -7.76 7.91
C VAL A 55 12.87 -7.19 7.85
N ARG A 56 13.01 -5.86 7.76
CA ARG A 56 14.32 -5.19 7.81
C ARG A 56 15.07 -5.50 9.11
N ARG A 57 14.38 -5.54 10.26
CA ARG A 57 14.99 -5.91 11.55
C ARG A 57 15.52 -7.34 11.59
N ARG A 58 14.99 -8.24 10.76
CA ARG A 58 15.43 -9.66 10.68
C ARG A 58 16.54 -9.90 9.65
N LEU A 59 16.73 -8.96 8.72
CA LEU A 59 17.75 -9.03 7.66
C LEU A 59 19.04 -8.24 8.00
N SER A 60 19.01 -7.42 9.05
CA SER A 60 20.19 -6.80 9.65
C SER A 60 20.94 -7.80 10.51
#